data_AF-A0A7S3ETQ3-F1
#
_entry.id   AF-A0A7S3ETQ3-F1
#
_cell.length_a   1.000
_cell.length_b   1.000
_cell.length_c   1.000
_cell.angle_alpha   90.00
_cell.angle_beta   90.00
_cell.angle_gamma   90.00
#
_symmetry.space_group_name_H-M   'P 1'
#
loop_
_entity.id
_entity.type
_entity.pdbx_description
1 polymer ?
#
loop_
_entity_poly.entity_id
_entity_poly.type
_entity_poly.pdbx_seq_one_letter_code
_entity_poly.pdbx_strand_id
1 'polypeptide(L)'
;SKAGLTTAGCTDKADLIERAEEAQQKLAAGGGDGADAEAIEAEVAALPITETLPILERSIKGEPSQTSALRANACLERITKAFMGPESSVAELPHGRLLSAVLGSLKMGLGGQGGLFMMACLLLPLVLAEREEEDEDLSEMVQAAEQEHDADVFETLLAGLAKFEREEVQNSILVTLRQWLGCQVEHDGGDDFVAVEESTAFEMLNAGMMPLVLRAMRTYPANLQIADSGVAVISAICGLHPSVTIAEVIAAAGTLDVLVAALSSHASDLEFLAGGIALLKALTTQPAGKSAAKRSGAAKGLQTLLRKHPNEPELQREVTDLAKLLTGAVATGGGKGTRRSAQTSDQPITATYLY
;
A
#
# COMPACT_ATOMS: atom_id res chain seq x y z
N SER A 1 -26.20 -38.53 -35.64
CA SER A 1 -26.00 -37.07 -35.70
C SER A 1 -25.05 -36.68 -34.57
N LYS A 2 -23.74 -36.65 -34.85
CA LYS A 2 -22.69 -36.12 -33.99
C LYS A 2 -21.98 -35.06 -34.83
N ALA A 3 -22.16 -33.79 -34.49
CA ALA A 3 -21.41 -32.70 -35.09
C ALA A 3 -20.18 -32.44 -34.20
N GLY A 4 -18.99 -32.59 -34.79
CA GLY A 4 -17.73 -32.22 -34.15
C GLY A 4 -17.52 -30.71 -34.29
N LEU A 5 -17.24 -30.04 -33.17
CA LEU A 5 -16.57 -28.75 -33.18
C LEU A 5 -15.09 -28.99 -33.43
N THR A 6 -14.60 -28.51 -34.56
CA THR A 6 -13.16 -28.36 -34.84
C THR A 6 -12.74 -26.97 -34.39
N THR A 7 -11.90 -26.89 -33.36
CA THR A 7 -11.07 -25.72 -33.05
C THR A 7 -9.93 -25.68 -34.08
N ALA A 8 -10.14 -24.96 -35.18
CA ALA A 8 -9.10 -24.68 -36.17
C ALA A 8 -8.35 -23.42 -35.76
N GLY A 9 -7.04 -23.54 -35.60
CA GLY A 9 -6.13 -22.50 -35.12
C GLY A 9 -5.96 -21.34 -36.10
N CYS A 10 -5.85 -20.15 -35.54
CA CYS A 10 -5.41 -18.93 -36.22
C CYS A 10 -3.94 -18.73 -35.79
N THR A 11 -2.99 -19.13 -36.62
CA THR A 11 -1.54 -18.99 -36.33
C THR A 11 -0.83 -18.02 -37.26
N ASP A 12 -1.53 -17.38 -38.21
CA ASP A 12 -0.90 -16.42 -39.10
C ASP A 12 -0.99 -15.01 -38.52
N LYS A 13 0.19 -14.42 -38.27
CA LYS A 13 0.36 -13.04 -37.84
C LYS A 13 -0.25 -12.06 -38.86
N ALA A 14 -0.26 -12.43 -40.14
CA ALA A 14 -0.88 -11.63 -41.19
C ALA A 14 -2.39 -11.50 -41.01
N ASP A 15 -3.09 -12.58 -40.63
CA ASP A 15 -4.54 -12.58 -40.41
C ASP A 15 -4.94 -11.71 -39.20
N LEU A 16 -4.09 -11.69 -38.16
CA LEU A 16 -4.30 -10.82 -37.00
C LEU A 16 -4.11 -9.35 -37.36
N ILE A 17 -3.12 -9.03 -38.21
CA ILE A 17 -2.88 -7.66 -38.71
C ILE A 17 -4.03 -7.20 -39.61
N GLU A 18 -4.49 -8.04 -40.54
CA GLU A 18 -5.61 -7.72 -41.44
C GLU A 18 -6.91 -7.48 -40.65
N ARG A 19 -7.18 -8.28 -39.62
CA ARG A 19 -8.34 -8.06 -38.74
C ARG A 19 -8.26 -6.78 -37.91
N ALA A 20 -7.06 -6.41 -37.46
CA ALA A 20 -6.84 -5.14 -36.77
C ALA A 20 -7.05 -3.95 -37.73
N GLU A 21 -6.58 -4.04 -38.97
CA GLU A 21 -6.77 -3.02 -40.00
C GLU A 21 -8.25 -2.88 -40.42
N GLU A 22 -8.99 -3.99 -40.55
CA GLU A 22 -10.43 -3.97 -40.80
C GLU A 22 -11.23 -3.36 -39.65
N ALA A 23 -10.86 -3.66 -38.40
CA ALA A 23 -11.46 -3.04 -37.22
C ALA A 23 -11.21 -1.53 -37.21
N GLN A 24 -9.99 -1.11 -37.56
CA GLN A 24 -9.61 0.30 -37.67
C GLN A 24 -10.36 1.05 -38.78
N GLN A 25 -10.63 0.40 -39.92
CA GLN A 25 -11.48 0.97 -40.98
C GLN A 25 -12.96 1.08 -40.57
N LYS A 26 -13.47 0.15 -39.75
CA LYS A 26 -14.83 0.21 -39.21
C LYS A 26 -14.98 1.29 -38.14
N LEU A 27 -13.96 1.51 -37.31
CA LEU A 27 -13.87 2.61 -36.34
C LEU A 27 -13.92 3.99 -37.02
N ALA A 28 -13.31 4.13 -38.20
CA ALA A 28 -13.36 5.39 -38.96
C ALA A 28 -14.77 5.73 -39.53
N ALA A 29 -15.72 4.80 -39.49
CA ALA A 29 -17.00 4.92 -40.19
C ALA A 29 -18.24 5.15 -39.30
N GLY A 30 -18.16 5.09 -37.97
CA GLY A 30 -19.34 5.14 -37.10
C GLY A 30 -19.12 5.84 -35.76
N GLY A 31 -19.63 7.07 -35.64
CA GLY A 31 -19.54 7.89 -34.43
C GLY A 31 -20.43 7.37 -33.30
N GLY A 32 -19.80 6.81 -32.28
CA GLY A 32 -20.37 6.60 -30.95
C GLY A 32 -19.29 6.09 -30.01
N ASP A 33 -18.89 6.91 -29.04
CA ASP A 33 -17.78 6.67 -28.09
C ASP A 33 -17.77 5.28 -27.43
N GLY A 34 -18.93 4.60 -27.35
CA GLY A 34 -19.05 3.25 -26.80
C GLY A 34 -18.71 2.11 -27.77
N ALA A 35 -18.97 2.26 -29.08
CA ALA A 35 -18.64 1.24 -30.08
C ALA A 35 -17.13 1.11 -30.28
N ASP A 36 -16.43 2.24 -30.12
CA ASP A 36 -14.97 2.27 -30.22
C ASP A 36 -14.31 1.54 -29.05
N ALA A 37 -14.87 1.65 -27.84
CA ALA A 37 -14.35 0.97 -26.65
C ALA A 37 -14.44 -0.56 -26.77
N GLU A 38 -15.62 -1.10 -27.14
CA GLU A 38 -15.83 -2.55 -27.28
C GLU A 38 -14.95 -3.14 -28.39
N ALA A 39 -14.78 -2.42 -29.50
CA ALA A 39 -13.89 -2.85 -30.58
C ALA A 39 -12.42 -2.87 -30.15
N ILE A 40 -11.96 -1.87 -29.41
CA ILE A 40 -10.59 -1.81 -28.87
C ILE A 40 -10.37 -2.92 -27.83
N GLU A 41 -11.34 -3.17 -26.95
CA GLU A 41 -11.26 -4.25 -25.98
C GLU A 41 -11.17 -5.61 -26.66
N ALA A 42 -11.98 -5.86 -27.69
CA ALA A 42 -11.93 -7.09 -28.47
C ALA A 42 -10.60 -7.23 -29.26
N GLU A 43 -10.10 -6.13 -29.84
CA GLU A 43 -8.80 -6.06 -30.51
C GLU A 43 -7.69 -6.48 -29.54
N VAL A 44 -7.59 -5.84 -28.38
CA VAL A 44 -6.56 -6.11 -27.39
C VAL A 44 -6.72 -7.51 -26.79
N ALA A 45 -7.95 -7.98 -26.56
CA ALA A 45 -8.21 -9.31 -26.00
C ALA A 45 -7.77 -10.47 -26.92
N ALA A 46 -7.70 -10.23 -28.24
CA ALA A 46 -7.26 -11.21 -29.21
C ALA A 46 -5.73 -11.34 -29.32
N LEU A 47 -4.97 -10.39 -28.76
CA LEU A 47 -3.52 -10.34 -28.93
C LEU A 47 -2.78 -11.24 -27.93
N PRO A 48 -1.64 -11.84 -28.30
CA PRO A 48 -0.75 -12.46 -27.32
C PRO A 48 -0.36 -11.48 -26.20
N ILE A 49 -0.18 -11.97 -24.98
CA ILE A 49 0.18 -11.11 -23.84
C ILE A 49 1.50 -10.35 -24.11
N THR A 50 2.45 -11.00 -24.77
CA THR A 50 3.74 -10.43 -25.20
C THR A 50 3.61 -9.29 -26.22
N GLU A 51 2.52 -9.25 -27.00
CA GLU A 51 2.22 -8.15 -27.94
C GLU A 51 1.40 -7.02 -27.29
N THR A 52 0.82 -7.26 -26.12
CA THR A 52 0.00 -6.27 -25.40
C THR A 52 0.86 -5.13 -24.85
N LEU A 53 2.05 -5.43 -24.34
CA LEU A 53 2.95 -4.43 -23.75
C LEU A 53 3.46 -3.38 -24.77
N PRO A 54 3.96 -3.74 -25.97
CA PRO A 54 4.32 -2.76 -27.00
C PRO A 54 3.17 -1.84 -27.44
N ILE A 55 1.92 -2.29 -27.34
CA ILE A 55 0.75 -1.47 -27.66
C ILE A 55 0.47 -0.48 -26.53
N LEU A 56 0.56 -0.93 -25.28
CA LEU A 56 0.46 -0.06 -24.11
C LEU A 56 1.49 1.07 -24.19
N GLU A 57 2.76 0.73 -24.42
CA GLU A 57 3.85 1.73 -24.56
C GLU A 57 3.59 2.74 -25.68
N ARG A 58 3.14 2.29 -26.86
CA ARG A 58 2.81 3.20 -27.97
C ARG A 58 1.65 4.12 -27.62
N SER A 59 0.65 3.59 -26.93
CA SER A 59 -0.53 4.36 -26.51
C SER A 59 -0.17 5.45 -25.50
N ILE A 60 0.80 5.18 -24.62
CA ILE A 60 1.32 6.14 -23.63
C ILE A 60 2.23 7.19 -24.26
N LYS A 61 3.13 6.78 -25.17
CA LYS A 61 4.12 7.69 -25.80
C LYS A 61 3.51 8.59 -26.88
N GLY A 62 2.34 8.21 -27.41
CA GLY A 62 1.62 8.98 -28.42
C GLY A 62 0.97 10.26 -27.88
N GLU A 63 0.35 11.04 -28.77
CA GLU A 63 -0.44 12.18 -28.34
C GLU A 63 -1.63 11.72 -27.48
N PRO A 64 -1.90 12.40 -26.35
CA PRO A 64 -2.99 12.03 -25.46
C PRO A 64 -4.33 12.23 -26.17
N SER A 65 -4.97 11.12 -26.50
CA SER A 65 -6.30 11.06 -27.13
C SER A 65 -7.20 10.10 -26.36
N GLN A 66 -8.52 10.23 -26.51
CA GLN A 66 -9.49 9.32 -25.91
C GLN A 66 -9.26 7.87 -26.37
N THR A 67 -8.96 7.66 -27.66
CA THR A 67 -8.63 6.35 -28.23
C THR A 67 -7.35 5.78 -27.62
N SER A 68 -6.29 6.60 -27.46
CA SER A 68 -5.05 6.18 -26.79
C SER A 68 -5.31 5.76 -25.34
N ALA A 69 -6.17 6.48 -24.63
CA ALA A 69 -6.52 6.16 -23.25
C ALA A 69 -7.35 4.89 -23.12
N LEU A 70 -8.36 4.70 -23.97
CA LEU A 70 -9.16 3.46 -24.00
C LEU A 70 -8.30 2.25 -24.33
N ARG A 71 -7.40 2.36 -25.31
CA ARG A 71 -6.49 1.28 -25.68
C ARG A 71 -5.49 0.97 -24.57
N ALA A 72 -4.90 1.98 -23.94
CA ALA A 72 -4.04 1.78 -22.78
C ALA A 72 -4.79 1.09 -21.64
N ASN A 73 -6.04 1.48 -21.37
CA ASN A 73 -6.87 0.86 -20.35
C ASN A 73 -7.15 -0.62 -20.65
N ALA A 74 -7.56 -0.96 -21.88
CA ALA A 74 -7.78 -2.34 -22.30
C ALA A 74 -6.51 -3.18 -22.19
N CYS A 75 -5.34 -2.62 -22.54
CA CYS A 75 -4.05 -3.28 -22.36
C CYS A 75 -3.74 -3.55 -20.89
N LEU A 76 -3.91 -2.56 -20.01
CA LEU A 76 -3.70 -2.74 -18.57
C LEU A 76 -4.63 -3.81 -18.01
N GLU A 77 -5.92 -3.78 -18.35
CA GLU A 77 -6.89 -4.78 -17.88
C GLU A 77 -6.53 -6.20 -18.33
N ARG A 78 -6.09 -6.37 -19.58
CA ARG A 78 -5.59 -7.65 -20.06
C ARG A 78 -4.37 -8.11 -19.27
N ILE A 79 -3.40 -7.22 -19.03
CA ILE A 79 -2.20 -7.56 -18.26
C ILE A 79 -2.57 -7.90 -16.82
N THR A 80 -3.39 -7.11 -16.14
CA THR A 80 -3.90 -7.41 -14.79
C THR A 80 -4.60 -8.76 -14.74
N LYS A 81 -5.47 -9.08 -15.71
CA LYS A 81 -6.11 -10.40 -15.79
C LYS A 81 -5.11 -11.54 -15.96
N ALA A 82 -4.04 -11.32 -16.73
CA ALA A 82 -2.98 -12.30 -16.88
C ALA A 82 -2.25 -12.54 -15.55
N PHE A 83 -1.90 -11.48 -14.80
CA PHE A 83 -1.29 -11.60 -13.45
C PHE A 83 -2.18 -12.31 -12.44
N MET A 84 -3.49 -12.08 -12.49
CA MET A 84 -4.44 -12.72 -11.57
C MET A 84 -4.91 -14.10 -12.02
N GLY A 85 -4.64 -14.49 -13.26
CA GLY A 85 -5.09 -15.73 -13.86
C GLY A 85 -4.11 -16.89 -13.60
N PRO A 86 -4.53 -18.13 -13.89
CA PRO A 86 -3.64 -19.30 -13.86
C PRO A 86 -2.63 -19.32 -15.02
N GLU A 87 -2.60 -18.27 -15.86
CA GLU A 87 -1.77 -18.20 -17.04
C GLU A 87 -0.33 -17.86 -16.65
N SER A 88 0.57 -18.85 -16.75
CA SER A 88 2.01 -18.69 -16.50
C SER A 88 2.74 -17.79 -17.51
N SER A 89 2.01 -17.11 -18.41
CA SER A 89 2.58 -16.31 -19.49
C SER A 89 3.05 -14.91 -19.05
N VAL A 90 2.79 -14.52 -17.80
CA VAL A 90 3.23 -13.23 -17.27
C VAL A 90 4.74 -13.18 -17.07
N ALA A 91 5.35 -14.31 -16.70
CA ALA A 91 6.80 -14.46 -16.60
C ALA A 91 7.53 -14.18 -17.94
N GLU A 92 6.82 -14.15 -19.07
CA GLU A 92 7.39 -13.80 -20.38
C GLU A 92 7.45 -12.27 -20.62
N LEU A 93 6.83 -11.46 -19.76
CA LEU A 93 6.83 -10.00 -19.92
C LEU A 93 8.13 -9.40 -19.34
N PRO A 94 8.82 -8.51 -20.09
CA PRO A 94 9.99 -7.81 -19.56
C PRO A 94 9.59 -6.83 -18.45
N HIS A 95 9.80 -7.20 -17.19
CA HIS A 95 9.38 -6.46 -15.98
C HIS A 95 9.72 -4.96 -16.02
N GLY A 96 10.94 -4.58 -16.37
CA GLY A 96 11.33 -3.16 -16.45
C GLY A 96 10.54 -2.34 -17.47
N ARG A 97 10.20 -2.94 -18.63
CA ARG A 97 9.36 -2.27 -19.65
C ARG A 97 7.91 -2.19 -19.20
N LEU A 98 7.42 -3.23 -18.55
CA LEU A 98 6.07 -3.24 -17.98
C LEU A 98 5.94 -2.16 -16.90
N LEU A 99 6.90 -2.05 -15.99
CA LEU A 99 6.93 -0.99 -14.99
C LEU A 99 6.90 0.39 -15.65
N SER A 100 7.78 0.66 -16.62
CA SER A 100 7.80 1.93 -17.36
C SER A 100 6.44 2.25 -18.02
N ALA A 101 5.78 1.25 -18.58
CA ALA A 101 4.44 1.39 -19.16
C ALA A 101 3.35 1.63 -18.11
N VAL A 102 3.40 0.98 -16.95
CA VAL A 102 2.48 1.24 -15.83
C VAL A 102 2.66 2.67 -15.31
N LEU A 103 3.90 3.13 -15.14
CA LEU A 103 4.19 4.50 -14.71
C LEU A 103 3.74 5.55 -15.72
N GLY A 104 3.96 5.31 -17.01
CA GLY A 104 3.44 6.16 -18.07
C GLY A 104 1.91 6.21 -18.08
N SER A 105 1.25 5.10 -17.76
CA SER A 105 -0.21 5.04 -17.61
C SER A 105 -0.72 5.84 -16.42
N LEU A 106 -0.01 5.81 -15.27
CA LEU A 106 -0.34 6.66 -14.13
C LEU A 106 -0.28 8.14 -14.51
N LYS A 107 0.82 8.57 -15.16
CA LYS A 107 1.00 9.96 -15.62
C LYS A 107 -0.10 10.37 -16.62
N MET A 108 -0.44 9.50 -17.57
CA MET A 108 -1.53 9.77 -18.51
C MET A 108 -2.90 9.82 -17.81
N GLY A 109 -3.13 8.95 -16.83
CA GLY A 109 -4.36 8.89 -16.04
C GLY A 109 -4.59 10.17 -15.20
N LEU A 110 -3.51 10.76 -14.67
CA LEU A 110 -3.54 12.08 -14.03
C LEU A 110 -4.04 13.18 -14.98
N GLY A 111 -4.00 13.01 -16.29
CA GLY A 111 -4.57 13.94 -17.27
C GLY A 111 -6.11 14.02 -17.28
N GLY A 112 -6.82 13.16 -16.53
CA GLY A 112 -8.28 13.16 -16.44
C GLY A 112 -8.95 11.81 -16.72
N GLN A 113 -8.16 10.74 -16.91
CA GLN A 113 -8.64 9.39 -17.18
C GLN A 113 -8.53 8.54 -15.92
N GLY A 114 -9.47 8.72 -14.99
CA GLY A 114 -9.43 8.07 -13.67
C GLY A 114 -9.42 6.54 -13.72
N GLY A 115 -10.03 5.92 -14.74
CA GLY A 115 -9.99 4.46 -14.94
C GLY A 115 -8.58 3.95 -15.22
N LEU A 116 -7.86 4.62 -16.13
CA LEU A 116 -6.47 4.28 -16.46
C LEU A 116 -5.54 4.40 -15.24
N PHE A 117 -5.71 5.48 -14.46
CA PHE A 117 -4.94 5.68 -13.24
C PHE A 117 -5.20 4.55 -12.23
N MET A 118 -6.47 4.20 -11.99
CA MET A 118 -6.84 3.11 -11.09
C MET A 118 -6.23 1.78 -11.55
N MET A 119 -6.35 1.43 -12.83
CA MET A 119 -5.79 0.18 -13.35
C MET A 119 -4.27 0.12 -13.21
N ALA A 120 -3.59 1.24 -13.44
CA ALA A 120 -2.15 1.32 -13.24
C ALA A 120 -1.77 1.19 -11.75
N CYS A 121 -2.55 1.77 -10.82
CA CYS A 121 -2.36 1.56 -9.39
C CYS A 121 -2.63 0.12 -8.93
N LEU A 122 -3.54 -0.61 -9.59
CA LEU A 122 -3.78 -2.03 -9.31
C LEU A 122 -2.65 -2.91 -9.84
N LEU A 123 -2.11 -2.58 -11.00
CA LEU A 123 -1.07 -3.37 -11.66
C LEU A 123 0.32 -3.14 -11.06
N LEU A 124 0.63 -1.91 -10.63
CA LEU A 124 1.93 -1.56 -10.05
C LEU A 124 2.34 -2.49 -8.87
N PRO A 125 1.48 -2.74 -7.86
CA PRO A 125 1.67 -3.77 -6.83
C PRO A 125 2.15 -5.13 -7.35
N LEU A 126 1.47 -5.65 -8.38
CA LEU A 126 1.70 -6.99 -8.92
C LEU A 126 3.05 -7.06 -9.64
N VAL A 127 3.38 -5.99 -10.38
CA VAL A 127 4.68 -5.85 -11.06
C VAL A 127 5.83 -5.72 -10.06
N LEU A 128 5.59 -5.06 -8.91
CA LEU A 128 6.58 -4.94 -7.84
C LEU A 128 6.77 -6.26 -7.07
N ALA A 129 5.73 -7.07 -6.90
CA ALA A 129 5.81 -8.33 -6.15
C ALA A 129 6.62 -9.43 -6.89
N GLU A 130 6.38 -9.63 -8.20
CA GLU A 130 7.16 -10.59 -9.01
C GLU A 130 8.66 -10.26 -9.05
N ARG A 131 9.01 -9.02 -8.74
CA ARG A 131 10.38 -8.53 -8.76
C ARG A 131 11.22 -9.05 -7.60
N GLU A 132 10.61 -9.39 -6.47
CA GLU A 132 11.33 -9.92 -5.30
C GLU A 132 11.88 -11.35 -5.54
N GLU A 133 11.44 -12.03 -6.60
CA GLU A 133 11.83 -13.42 -6.90
C GLU A 133 12.92 -13.58 -7.99
N GLU A 134 13.32 -12.52 -8.73
CA GLU A 134 14.26 -12.63 -9.87
C GLU A 134 15.74 -12.27 -9.56
N ASP A 135 16.66 -13.01 -10.21
CA ASP A 135 18.13 -13.12 -10.06
C ASP A 135 18.95 -11.85 -9.70
N GLU A 136 19.98 -12.05 -8.86
CA GLU A 136 21.00 -11.05 -8.44
C GLU A 136 21.66 -10.30 -9.62
N ASP A 137 21.71 -10.89 -10.82
CA ASP A 137 22.36 -10.33 -12.02
C ASP A 137 21.54 -9.21 -12.71
N LEU A 138 20.23 -9.11 -12.45
CA LEU A 138 19.38 -8.01 -12.96
C LEU A 138 19.36 -6.79 -12.02
N SER A 139 19.95 -6.92 -10.83
CA SER A 139 19.91 -5.93 -9.76
C SER A 139 20.48 -4.57 -10.17
N GLU A 140 21.60 -4.50 -10.92
CA GLU A 140 22.24 -3.22 -11.27
C GLU A 140 21.44 -2.40 -12.30
N MET A 141 20.86 -3.04 -13.32
CA MET A 141 20.05 -2.35 -14.32
C MET A 141 18.69 -1.94 -13.76
N VAL A 142 18.12 -2.77 -12.89
CA VAL A 142 16.88 -2.44 -12.21
C VAL A 142 17.10 -1.35 -11.16
N GLN A 143 18.21 -1.36 -10.40
CA GLN A 143 18.60 -0.26 -9.50
C GLN A 143 18.80 1.08 -10.21
N ALA A 144 19.41 1.08 -11.40
CA ALA A 144 19.56 2.31 -12.17
C ALA A 144 18.20 2.86 -12.66
N ALA A 145 17.29 1.97 -13.07
CA ALA A 145 15.93 2.35 -13.48
C ALA A 145 15.06 2.74 -12.27
N GLU A 146 15.23 2.11 -11.11
CA GLU A 146 14.59 2.47 -9.85
C GLU A 146 14.96 3.87 -9.41
N GLN A 147 16.25 4.20 -9.35
CA GLN A 147 16.69 5.53 -8.92
C GLN A 147 16.15 6.65 -9.83
N GLU A 148 16.00 6.39 -11.12
CA GLU A 148 15.47 7.36 -12.07
C GLU A 148 13.93 7.44 -12.04
N HIS A 149 13.24 6.38 -11.60
CA HIS A 149 11.78 6.30 -11.64
C HIS A 149 11.10 6.47 -10.27
N ASP A 150 11.77 6.21 -9.15
CA ASP A 150 11.21 6.20 -7.80
C ASP A 150 10.65 7.56 -7.39
N ALA A 151 11.41 8.63 -7.63
CA ALA A 151 10.93 9.99 -7.37
C ALA A 151 9.69 10.33 -8.22
N ASP A 152 9.70 9.91 -9.49
CA ASP A 152 8.59 10.12 -10.41
C ASP A 152 7.34 9.32 -10.03
N VAL A 153 7.49 8.07 -9.58
CA VAL A 153 6.40 7.23 -9.09
C VAL A 153 5.78 7.89 -7.88
N PHE A 154 6.60 8.23 -6.89
CA PHE A 154 6.17 8.81 -5.63
C PHE A 154 5.39 10.10 -5.83
N GLU A 155 5.95 11.06 -6.58
CA GLU A 155 5.27 12.33 -6.90
C GLU A 155 3.96 12.11 -7.67
N THR A 156 3.93 11.12 -8.57
CA THR A 156 2.71 10.75 -9.32
C THR A 156 1.63 10.19 -8.38
N LEU A 157 2.00 9.34 -7.42
CA LEU A 157 1.09 8.80 -6.41
C LEU A 157 0.58 9.90 -5.47
N LEU A 158 1.44 10.82 -5.03
CA LEU A 158 1.03 11.98 -4.24
C LEU A 158 0.07 12.89 -5.01
N ALA A 159 0.36 13.19 -6.27
CA ALA A 159 -0.54 13.95 -7.14
C ALA A 159 -1.90 13.23 -7.30
N GLY A 160 -1.88 11.90 -7.40
CA GLY A 160 -3.09 11.07 -7.40
C GLY A 160 -3.89 11.21 -6.11
N LEU A 161 -3.23 11.08 -4.94
CA LEU A 161 -3.88 11.24 -3.64
C LEU A 161 -4.45 12.65 -3.47
N ALA A 162 -3.75 13.66 -3.99
CA ALA A 162 -4.17 15.05 -3.97
C ALA A 162 -5.42 15.28 -4.83
N LYS A 163 -5.47 14.68 -6.02
CA LYS A 163 -6.46 14.94 -7.07
C LYS A 163 -7.74 14.11 -6.95
N PHE A 164 -7.64 12.81 -6.68
CA PHE A 164 -8.78 11.92 -6.78
C PHE A 164 -9.46 11.74 -5.43
N GLU A 165 -10.72 12.13 -5.30
CA GLU A 165 -11.39 12.00 -4.01
C GLU A 165 -11.98 10.61 -3.78
N ARG A 166 -12.20 9.79 -4.83
CA ARG A 166 -12.89 8.48 -4.73
C ARG A 166 -12.19 7.49 -3.80
N GLU A 167 -12.97 6.81 -2.98
CA GLU A 167 -12.51 5.82 -2.00
C GLU A 167 -11.65 4.72 -2.62
N GLU A 168 -12.11 4.12 -3.72
CA GLU A 168 -11.40 3.00 -4.36
C GLU A 168 -10.02 3.42 -4.88
N VAL A 169 -9.93 4.64 -5.41
CA VAL A 169 -8.68 5.20 -5.94
C VAL A 169 -7.73 5.55 -4.81
N GLN A 170 -8.23 6.19 -3.74
CA GLN A 170 -7.44 6.51 -2.55
C GLN A 170 -6.87 5.23 -1.91
N ASN A 171 -7.70 4.20 -1.76
CA ASN A 171 -7.28 2.90 -1.25
C ASN A 171 -6.19 2.29 -2.14
N SER A 172 -6.40 2.24 -3.46
CA SER A 172 -5.41 1.69 -4.38
C SER A 172 -4.08 2.43 -4.29
N ILE A 173 -4.07 3.76 -4.24
CA ILE A 173 -2.83 4.53 -4.12
C ILE A 173 -2.12 4.25 -2.78
N LEU A 174 -2.85 4.19 -1.67
CA LEU A 174 -2.24 3.92 -0.36
C LEU A 174 -1.66 2.51 -0.28
N VAL A 175 -2.32 1.51 -0.86
CA VAL A 175 -1.79 0.14 -0.96
C VAL A 175 -0.51 0.14 -1.80
N THR A 176 -0.50 0.83 -2.94
CA THR A 176 0.69 0.98 -3.77
C THR A 176 1.83 1.67 -3.01
N LEU A 177 1.55 2.76 -2.29
CA LEU A 177 2.55 3.45 -1.47
C LEU A 177 3.10 2.55 -0.38
N ARG A 178 2.24 1.80 0.31
CA ARG A 178 2.65 0.81 1.32
C ARG A 178 3.63 -0.19 0.74
N GLN A 179 3.30 -0.79 -0.40
CA GLN A 179 4.16 -1.80 -1.03
C GLN A 179 5.46 -1.21 -1.56
N TRP A 180 5.41 -0.04 -2.18
CA TRP A 180 6.60 0.63 -2.68
C TRP A 180 7.56 1.02 -1.54
N LEU A 181 7.04 1.35 -0.35
CA LEU A 181 7.85 1.56 0.86
C LEU A 181 8.37 0.27 1.49
N GLY A 182 8.17 -0.89 0.86
CA GLY A 182 8.57 -2.19 1.42
C GLY A 182 7.84 -2.56 2.71
N CYS A 183 6.65 -1.98 2.96
CA CYS A 183 5.86 -2.28 4.15
C CYS A 183 5.11 -3.60 4.00
N GLN A 184 5.86 -4.69 3.86
CA GLN A 184 5.38 -6.03 4.13
C GLN A 184 5.17 -6.10 5.65
N VAL A 185 3.91 -6.17 6.08
CA VAL A 185 3.62 -6.48 7.48
C VAL A 185 3.70 -7.99 7.55
N GLU A 186 4.88 -8.54 7.80
CA GLU A 186 4.96 -9.95 8.15
C GLU A 186 4.35 -10.10 9.55
N HIS A 187 3.20 -10.77 9.61
CA HIS A 187 2.40 -10.94 10.84
C HIS A 187 3.04 -11.88 11.86
N ASP A 188 4.26 -12.36 11.60
CA ASP A 188 4.90 -13.41 12.39
C ASP A 188 5.60 -12.85 13.66
N GLY A 189 5.34 -11.60 14.01
CA GLY A 189 5.88 -10.96 15.21
C GLY A 189 7.40 -10.77 15.17
N GLY A 190 7.99 -10.87 13.98
CA GLY A 190 9.36 -10.47 13.72
C GLY A 190 9.46 -8.95 13.76
N ASP A 191 10.36 -8.42 14.60
CA ASP A 191 10.66 -6.98 14.70
C ASP A 191 11.38 -6.44 13.43
N ASP A 192 11.45 -7.20 12.34
CA ASP A 192 12.16 -6.87 11.11
C ASP A 192 11.31 -5.97 10.20
N PHE A 193 10.87 -4.85 10.75
CA PHE A 193 10.31 -3.77 9.96
C PHE A 193 11.45 -2.99 9.30
N VAL A 194 11.53 -3.06 7.97
CA VAL A 194 12.50 -2.27 7.20
C VAL A 194 12.07 -0.81 7.22
N ALA A 195 12.69 -0.03 8.11
CA ALA A 195 12.47 1.41 8.13
C ALA A 195 13.08 2.06 6.88
N VAL A 196 12.36 3.02 6.32
CA VAL A 196 12.86 3.87 5.22
C VAL A 196 14.08 4.65 5.71
N GLU A 197 15.09 4.84 4.85
CA GLU A 197 16.24 5.68 5.19
C GLU A 197 15.76 7.07 5.64
N GLU A 198 16.36 7.62 6.69
CA GLU A 198 15.93 8.90 7.26
C GLU A 198 15.92 10.04 6.22
N SER A 199 16.89 10.06 5.30
CA SER A 199 16.96 11.02 4.19
C SER A 199 15.72 10.94 3.28
N THR A 200 15.39 9.74 2.83
CA THR A 200 14.21 9.42 2.02
C THR A 200 12.91 9.75 2.78
N ALA A 201 12.83 9.42 4.07
CA ALA A 201 11.68 9.79 4.91
C ALA A 201 11.46 11.31 4.95
N PHE A 202 12.54 12.11 5.04
CA PHE A 202 12.44 13.57 4.98
C PHE A 202 11.97 14.09 3.63
N GLU A 203 12.45 13.54 2.52
CA GLU A 203 12.01 13.93 1.19
C GLU A 203 10.50 13.70 1.03
N MET A 204 10.00 12.55 1.49
CA MET A 204 8.57 12.25 1.45
C MET A 204 7.72 13.17 2.34
N LEU A 205 8.22 13.50 3.53
CA LEU A 205 7.56 14.45 4.42
C LEU A 205 7.52 15.86 3.80
N ASN A 206 8.61 16.30 3.16
CA ASN A 206 8.71 17.59 2.50
C ASN A 206 7.83 17.68 1.24
N ALA A 207 7.63 16.57 0.54
CA ALA A 207 6.71 16.46 -0.58
C ALA A 207 5.22 16.54 -0.16
N GLY A 208 4.92 16.60 1.15
CA GLY A 208 3.57 16.78 1.65
C GLY A 208 2.74 15.48 1.69
N MET A 209 3.39 14.32 1.72
CA MET A 209 2.69 13.03 1.81
C MET A 209 1.81 12.92 3.06
N MET A 210 2.31 13.39 4.22
CA MET A 210 1.62 13.21 5.50
C MET A 210 0.21 13.84 5.52
N PRO A 211 0.02 15.13 5.14
CA PRO A 211 -1.33 15.69 4.97
C PRO A 211 -2.26 14.88 4.06
N LEU A 212 -1.74 14.29 2.97
CA LEU A 212 -2.53 13.54 2.00
C LEU A 212 -3.00 12.19 2.56
N VAL A 213 -2.10 11.42 3.18
CA VAL A 213 -2.42 10.15 3.85
C VAL A 213 -3.44 10.38 4.97
N LEU A 214 -3.20 11.37 5.83
CA LEU A 214 -4.11 11.69 6.93
C LEU A 214 -5.46 12.20 6.43
N ARG A 215 -5.51 12.91 5.29
CA ARG A 215 -6.77 13.31 4.67
C ARG A 215 -7.56 12.10 4.22
N ALA A 216 -6.94 11.15 3.53
CA ALA A 216 -7.60 9.91 3.09
C ALA A 216 -8.23 9.15 4.27
N MET A 217 -7.45 8.92 5.33
CA MET A 217 -7.91 8.25 6.56
C MET A 217 -9.06 9.00 7.25
N ARG A 218 -9.05 10.34 7.25
CA ARG A 218 -10.14 11.15 7.82
C ARG A 218 -11.40 11.14 6.96
N THR A 219 -11.26 11.14 5.64
CA THR A 219 -12.39 11.11 4.70
C THR A 219 -13.09 9.75 4.71
N TYR A 220 -12.34 8.67 4.87
CA TYR A 220 -12.83 7.29 4.83
C TYR A 220 -12.60 6.52 6.15
N PRO A 221 -13.12 6.99 7.28
CA PRO A 221 -12.81 6.45 8.61
C PRO A 221 -13.44 5.08 8.89
N ALA A 222 -14.29 4.58 7.99
CA ALA A 222 -14.92 3.27 8.06
C ALA A 222 -14.27 2.24 7.13
N ASN A 223 -13.34 2.67 6.26
CA ASN A 223 -12.61 1.77 5.38
C ASN A 223 -11.33 1.29 6.07
N LEU A 224 -11.36 0.02 6.48
CA LEU A 224 -10.23 -0.62 7.16
C LEU A 224 -8.96 -0.63 6.31
N GLN A 225 -9.05 -0.88 5.01
CA GLN A 225 -7.88 -0.96 4.12
C GLN A 225 -7.17 0.38 3.98
N ILE A 226 -7.93 1.49 3.90
CA ILE A 226 -7.36 2.85 3.90
C ILE A 226 -6.70 3.16 5.24
N ALA A 227 -7.36 2.80 6.36
CA ALA A 227 -6.80 3.02 7.68
C ALA A 227 -5.50 2.21 7.89
N ASP A 228 -5.52 0.93 7.54
CA ASP A 228 -4.39 0.01 7.67
C ASP A 228 -3.22 0.43 6.78
N SER A 229 -3.47 0.69 5.49
CA SER A 229 -2.43 1.17 4.56
C SER A 229 -1.87 2.52 5.00
N GLY A 230 -2.71 3.42 5.51
CA GLY A 230 -2.26 4.69 6.07
C GLY A 230 -1.35 4.50 7.29
N VAL A 231 -1.71 3.60 8.21
CA VAL A 231 -0.85 3.23 9.36
C VAL A 231 0.47 2.64 8.90
N ALA A 232 0.45 1.71 7.94
CA ALA A 232 1.66 1.08 7.41
C ALA A 232 2.61 2.10 6.76
N VAL A 233 2.09 2.98 5.90
CA VAL A 233 2.87 4.07 5.28
C VAL A 233 3.48 4.99 6.36
N ILE A 234 2.72 5.36 7.39
CA ILE A 234 3.24 6.21 8.47
C ILE A 234 4.32 5.48 9.27
N SER A 235 4.14 4.19 9.55
CA SER A 235 5.14 3.35 10.21
C SER A 235 6.43 3.25 9.40
N ALA A 236 6.35 3.13 8.08
CA ALA A 236 7.50 3.11 7.15
C ALA A 236 8.45 4.29 7.37
N ILE A 237 7.86 5.48 7.37
CA ILE A 237 8.56 6.77 7.48
C ILE A 237 9.09 6.96 8.89
N CYS A 238 8.31 6.52 9.89
CA CYS A 238 8.63 6.69 11.29
C CYS A 238 9.75 5.74 11.73
N GLY A 239 9.75 4.52 11.20
CA GLY A 239 10.50 3.40 11.75
C GLY A 239 10.08 3.06 13.17
N LEU A 240 10.77 2.09 13.79
CA LEU A 240 10.56 1.74 15.20
C LEU A 240 11.05 2.85 16.16
N HIS A 241 12.05 3.61 15.72
CA HIS A 241 12.74 4.64 16.50
C HIS A 241 12.90 5.92 15.68
N PRO A 242 11.82 6.71 15.49
CA PRO A 242 11.92 7.93 14.73
C PRO A 242 12.92 8.89 15.34
N SER A 243 13.67 9.59 14.50
CA SER A 243 14.43 10.74 14.95
C SER A 243 13.49 11.80 15.53
N VAL A 244 14.03 12.65 16.40
CA VAL A 244 13.25 13.71 17.07
C VAL A 244 12.53 14.57 16.03
N THR A 245 13.23 14.91 14.95
CA THR A 245 12.71 15.75 13.88
C THR A 245 11.57 15.07 13.12
N ILE A 246 11.70 13.79 12.73
CA ILE A 246 10.62 13.04 12.07
C ILE A 246 9.39 12.98 12.98
N ALA A 247 9.58 12.63 14.25
CA ALA A 247 8.48 12.56 15.21
C ALA A 247 7.79 13.92 15.42
N GLU A 248 8.54 15.02 15.41
CA GLU A 248 7.99 16.37 15.49
C GLU A 248 7.13 16.72 14.27
N VAL A 249 7.61 16.43 13.05
CA VAL A 249 6.86 16.66 11.81
C VAL A 249 5.59 15.82 11.77
N ILE A 250 5.67 14.53 12.07
CA ILE A 250 4.51 13.62 12.11
C ILE A 250 3.51 14.06 13.18
N ALA A 251 3.98 14.48 14.35
CA ALA A 251 3.11 14.98 15.42
C ALA A 251 2.42 16.31 15.03
N ALA A 252 3.16 17.22 14.38
CA ALA A 252 2.63 18.51 13.92
C ALA A 252 1.55 18.35 12.84
N ALA A 253 1.61 17.30 12.02
CA ALA A 253 0.59 16.97 11.02
C ALA A 253 -0.75 16.50 11.62
N GLY A 254 -0.83 16.29 12.95
CA GLY A 254 -2.04 15.81 13.62
C GLY A 254 -2.28 14.30 13.45
N THR A 255 -1.21 13.54 13.19
CA THR A 255 -1.26 12.08 13.00
C THR A 255 -1.91 11.35 14.16
N LEU A 256 -1.61 11.76 15.39
CA LEU A 256 -2.09 11.10 16.61
C LEU A 256 -3.61 11.21 16.78
N ASP A 257 -4.23 12.30 16.31
CA ASP A 257 -5.70 12.46 16.36
C ASP A 257 -6.38 11.46 15.41
N VAL A 258 -5.82 11.33 14.20
CA VAL A 258 -6.33 10.41 13.17
C VAL A 258 -6.14 8.96 13.58
N LEU A 259 -4.95 8.62 14.11
CA LEU A 259 -4.64 7.27 14.57
C LEU A 259 -5.55 6.82 15.70
N VAL A 260 -5.77 7.67 16.72
CA VAL A 260 -6.68 7.35 17.84
C VAL A 260 -8.12 7.19 17.37
N ALA A 261 -8.56 8.03 16.41
CA ALA A 261 -9.87 7.88 15.79
C ALA A 261 -10.00 6.56 15.01
N ALA A 262 -9.00 6.22 14.19
CA ALA A 262 -8.99 4.98 13.40
C ALA A 262 -9.00 3.73 14.30
N LEU A 263 -8.16 3.69 15.34
CA LEU A 263 -8.17 2.62 16.37
C LEU A 263 -9.54 2.46 17.04
N SER A 264 -10.30 3.55 17.18
CA SER A 264 -11.64 3.53 17.76
C SER A 264 -12.70 3.02 16.77
N SER A 265 -12.60 3.43 15.49
CA SER A 265 -13.49 3.01 14.41
C SER A 265 -13.34 1.53 14.07
N HIS A 266 -12.11 1.02 14.08
CA HIS A 266 -11.77 -0.37 13.75
C HIS A 266 -11.44 -1.18 15.01
N ALA A 267 -12.11 -0.85 16.12
CA ALA A 267 -11.87 -1.48 17.40
C ALA A 267 -12.26 -2.97 17.48
N SER A 268 -12.68 -3.63 16.41
CA SER A 268 -12.92 -5.07 16.36
C SER A 268 -11.83 -5.85 15.63
N ASP A 269 -10.92 -5.16 14.94
CA ASP A 269 -9.88 -5.77 14.12
C ASP A 269 -8.56 -5.82 14.90
N LEU A 270 -8.23 -6.98 15.47
CA LEU A 270 -7.08 -7.12 16.36
C LEU A 270 -5.75 -6.87 15.66
N GLU A 271 -5.67 -7.19 14.38
CA GLU A 271 -4.47 -7.05 13.55
C GLU A 271 -4.17 -5.56 13.31
N PHE A 272 -5.17 -4.81 12.85
CA PHE A 272 -5.07 -3.37 12.71
C PHE A 272 -4.77 -2.67 14.05
N LEU A 273 -5.39 -3.14 15.15
CA LEU A 273 -5.11 -2.60 16.48
C LEU A 273 -3.65 -2.80 16.89
N ALA A 274 -3.08 -3.97 16.64
CA ALA A 274 -1.68 -4.25 16.95
C ALA A 274 -0.74 -3.29 16.21
N GLY A 275 -0.91 -3.14 14.88
CA GLY A 275 -0.12 -2.22 14.06
C GLY A 275 -0.28 -0.76 14.49
N GLY A 276 -1.51 -0.31 14.72
CA GLY A 276 -1.77 1.07 15.15
C GLY A 276 -1.27 1.39 16.56
N ILE A 277 -1.27 0.41 17.49
CA ILE A 277 -0.69 0.57 18.83
C ILE A 277 0.84 0.60 18.76
N ALA A 278 1.45 -0.23 17.92
CA ALA A 278 2.90 -0.21 17.69
C ALA A 278 3.35 1.16 17.17
N LEU A 279 2.66 1.71 16.17
CA LEU A 279 2.92 3.06 15.66
C LEU A 279 2.73 4.13 16.75
N LEU A 280 1.65 4.04 17.54
CA LEU A 280 1.41 4.98 18.64
C LEU A 280 2.52 4.91 19.70
N LYS A 281 3.02 3.71 20.00
CA LYS A 281 4.16 3.50 20.92
C LYS A 281 5.44 4.11 20.35
N ALA A 282 5.76 3.86 19.08
CA ALA A 282 6.93 4.43 18.39
C ALA A 282 6.92 5.95 18.43
N LEU A 283 5.81 6.59 18.04
CA LEU A 283 5.66 8.05 18.07
C LEU A 283 5.76 8.64 19.48
N THR A 284 5.30 7.91 20.50
CA THR A 284 5.28 8.41 21.89
C THR A 284 6.58 8.20 22.65
N THR A 285 7.57 7.53 22.06
CA THR A 285 8.95 7.50 22.57
C THR A 285 9.58 8.90 22.57
N GLN A 286 9.16 9.76 21.63
CA GLN A 286 9.65 11.13 21.53
C GLN A 286 8.78 12.13 22.31
N PRO A 287 9.36 13.19 22.91
CA PRO A 287 8.61 14.18 23.69
C PRO A 287 7.46 14.87 22.94
N ALA A 288 7.66 15.16 21.65
CA ALA A 288 6.65 15.78 20.79
C ALA A 288 5.43 14.86 20.59
N GLY A 289 5.67 13.59 20.24
CA GLY A 289 4.61 12.60 20.07
C GLY A 289 3.90 12.27 21.38
N LYS A 290 4.61 12.21 22.52
CA LYS A 290 3.98 12.08 23.85
C LYS A 290 3.05 13.24 24.17
N SER A 291 3.48 14.47 23.86
CA SER A 291 2.66 15.66 24.07
C SER A 291 1.45 15.69 23.13
N ALA A 292 1.62 15.27 21.88
CA ALA A 292 0.53 15.14 20.91
C ALA A 292 -0.48 14.07 21.34
N ALA A 293 -0.02 12.88 21.76
CA ALA A 293 -0.88 11.79 22.24
C ALA A 293 -1.71 12.18 23.49
N LYS A 294 -1.17 13.05 24.35
CA LYS A 294 -1.95 13.62 25.47
C LYS A 294 -3.07 14.54 24.96
N ARG A 295 -2.77 15.41 24.00
CA ARG A 295 -3.75 16.34 23.41
C ARG A 295 -4.85 15.61 22.62
N SER A 296 -4.50 14.54 21.92
CA SER A 296 -5.43 13.71 21.15
C SER A 296 -6.36 12.85 22.02
N GLY A 297 -6.12 12.80 23.34
CA GLY A 297 -6.88 11.95 24.24
C GLY A 297 -6.60 10.46 24.05
N ALA A 298 -5.42 10.10 23.52
CA ALA A 298 -5.02 8.71 23.27
C ALA A 298 -5.24 7.80 24.49
N ALA A 299 -4.89 8.27 25.70
CA ALA A 299 -5.09 7.50 26.92
C ALA A 299 -6.56 7.10 27.16
N LYS A 300 -7.52 7.98 26.84
CA LYS A 300 -8.96 7.68 26.97
C LYS A 300 -9.44 6.71 25.89
N GLY A 301 -8.95 6.88 24.65
CA GLY A 301 -9.22 5.96 23.54
C GLY A 301 -8.74 4.54 23.88
N LEU A 302 -7.49 4.43 24.32
CA LEU A 302 -6.87 3.17 24.75
C LEU A 302 -7.63 2.50 25.91
N GLN A 303 -8.06 3.25 26.94
CA GLN A 303 -8.90 2.68 28.00
C GLN A 303 -10.24 2.14 27.49
N THR A 304 -10.82 2.80 26.49
CA THR A 304 -12.06 2.33 25.86
C THR A 304 -11.81 1.04 25.10
N LEU A 305 -10.67 0.94 24.41
CA LEU A 305 -10.25 -0.25 23.69
C LEU A 305 -10.05 -1.45 24.64
N LEU A 306 -9.36 -1.25 25.77
CA LEU A 306 -9.18 -2.28 26.80
C LEU A 306 -10.50 -2.86 27.31
N ARG A 307 -11.53 -2.01 27.46
CA ARG A 307 -12.85 -2.47 27.91
C ARG A 307 -13.60 -3.29 26.87
N LYS A 308 -13.33 -3.06 25.58
CA LYS A 308 -13.92 -3.82 24.47
C LYS A 308 -13.30 -5.20 24.33
N HIS A 309 -12.04 -5.37 24.73
CA HIS A 309 -11.25 -6.59 24.54
C HIS A 309 -10.72 -7.21 25.85
N PRO A 310 -11.58 -7.56 26.82
CA PRO A 310 -11.12 -8.07 28.12
C PRO A 310 -10.40 -9.43 28.03
N ASN A 311 -10.62 -10.17 26.94
CA ASN A 311 -10.10 -11.53 26.77
C ASN A 311 -8.84 -11.60 25.88
N GLU A 312 -8.29 -10.45 25.46
CA GLU A 312 -7.10 -10.37 24.60
C GLU A 312 -5.87 -9.96 25.43
N PRO A 313 -5.17 -10.90 26.10
CA PRO A 313 -4.14 -10.60 27.10
C PRO A 313 -2.96 -9.81 26.53
N GLU A 314 -2.57 -10.07 25.27
CA GLU A 314 -1.47 -9.36 24.60
C GLU A 314 -1.83 -7.90 24.33
N LEU A 315 -3.02 -7.66 23.79
CA LEU A 315 -3.56 -6.31 23.60
C LEU A 315 -3.68 -5.57 24.95
N GLN A 316 -4.17 -6.26 25.99
CA GLN A 316 -4.25 -5.69 27.35
C GLN A 316 -2.89 -5.23 27.86
N ARG A 317 -1.84 -6.05 27.65
CA ARG A 317 -0.47 -5.74 28.07
C ARG A 317 0.07 -4.52 27.32
N GLU A 318 0.08 -4.55 25.99
CA GLU A 318 0.65 -3.46 25.17
C GLU A 318 -0.04 -2.12 25.44
N VAL A 319 -1.37 -2.12 25.49
CA VAL A 319 -2.15 -0.90 25.75
C VAL A 319 -1.94 -0.38 27.17
N THR A 320 -1.84 -1.28 28.16
CA THR A 320 -1.58 -0.88 29.55
C THR A 320 -0.20 -0.23 29.70
N ASP A 321 0.82 -0.78 29.06
CA ASP A 321 2.17 -0.23 29.12
C ASP A 321 2.27 1.12 28.40
N LEU A 322 1.61 1.25 27.26
CA LEU A 322 1.47 2.53 26.56
C LEU A 322 0.70 3.57 27.40
N ALA A 323 -0.38 3.17 28.09
CA ALA A 323 -1.12 4.06 28.98
C ALA A 323 -0.27 4.56 30.17
N LYS A 324 0.58 3.71 30.75
CA LYS A 324 1.55 4.12 31.78
C LYS A 324 2.55 5.13 31.23
N LEU A 325 3.08 4.86 30.02
CA LEU A 325 4.00 5.77 29.33
C LEU A 325 3.38 7.15 29.13
N LEU A 326 2.13 7.21 28.66
CA LEU A 326 1.40 8.46 28.40
C LEU A 326 1.05 9.24 29.67
N THR A 327 0.61 8.55 30.72
CA THR A 327 0.22 9.21 31.99
C THR A 327 1.41 9.71 32.79
N GLY A 328 2.63 9.22 32.49
CA GLY A 328 3.79 9.52 33.32
C GLY A 328 3.66 8.90 34.71
N ALA A 329 2.79 7.91 34.86
CA ALA A 329 2.84 6.95 35.95
C ALA A 329 4.09 6.10 35.72
N VAL A 330 5.27 6.72 35.92
CA VAL A 330 6.51 6.01 36.18
C VAL A 330 6.10 5.03 37.26
N ALA A 331 6.32 3.75 37.00
CA ALA A 331 6.31 2.77 38.07
C ALA A 331 7.32 3.31 39.07
N THR A 332 6.83 4.04 40.07
CA THR A 332 7.52 4.26 41.31
C THR A 332 7.54 2.86 41.88
N GLY A 333 8.46 2.05 41.34
CA GLY A 333 8.95 0.87 41.97
C GLY A 333 9.40 1.41 43.30
N GLY A 334 8.50 1.35 44.27
CA GLY A 334 8.82 1.32 45.67
C GLY A 334 9.69 0.09 45.83
N GLY A 335 10.95 0.21 45.42
CA GLY A 335 12.05 -0.30 46.18
C GLY A 335 11.91 0.32 47.55
N LYS A 336 10.97 -0.21 48.35
CA LYS A 336 11.19 -0.35 49.76
C LYS A 336 12.55 -0.96 49.82
N GLY A 337 13.53 -0.15 50.19
CA GLY A 337 14.83 -0.61 50.63
C GLY A 337 14.56 -1.55 51.80
N THR A 338 14.30 -2.81 51.50
CA THR A 338 14.54 -3.91 52.40
C THR A 338 16.05 -3.89 52.58
N ARG A 339 16.50 -3.16 53.59
CA ARG A 339 17.79 -3.39 54.25
C ARG A 339 17.84 -4.89 54.51
N ARG A 340 18.56 -5.62 53.66
CA ARG A 340 18.88 -7.02 53.83
C ARG A 340 19.84 -7.09 55.02
N SER A 341 19.30 -7.21 56.23
CA SER A 341 20.01 -7.87 57.31
C SER A 341 20.04 -9.36 56.97
N ALA A 342 21.24 -9.91 56.91
CA ALA A 342 21.48 -11.32 56.64
C ALA A 342 20.71 -12.21 57.61
N GLN A 343 19.90 -13.13 57.09
CA GLN A 343 19.59 -14.36 57.81
C GLN A 343 19.20 -15.46 56.82
N THR A 344 20.04 -16.49 56.83
CA THR A 344 19.91 -17.79 56.19
C THR A 344 18.72 -18.56 56.74
N SER A 345 17.87 -19.13 55.87
CA SER A 345 17.13 -20.37 56.16
C SER A 345 16.40 -20.84 54.91
N ASP A 346 16.70 -22.07 54.50
CA ASP A 346 15.93 -22.92 53.60
C ASP A 346 14.42 -22.92 53.93
N GLN A 347 13.58 -23.03 52.90
CA GLN A 347 12.50 -24.02 52.72
C GLN A 347 11.70 -23.74 51.42
N PRO A 348 11.16 -24.77 50.73
CA PRO A 348 10.53 -24.63 49.42
C PRO A 348 9.03 -24.35 49.54
N ILE A 349 8.49 -23.52 48.62
CA ILE A 349 7.05 -23.27 48.49
C ILE A 349 6.52 -24.03 47.28
N THR A 350 5.67 -25.00 47.53
CA THR A 350 4.75 -25.63 46.59
C THR A 350 3.63 -24.65 46.21
N ALA A 351 3.46 -24.41 44.91
CA ALA A 351 2.31 -23.67 44.37
C ALA A 351 1.18 -24.66 44.04
N THR A 352 0.05 -24.49 44.72
CA THR A 352 -1.21 -25.19 44.44
C THR A 352 -2.06 -24.28 43.55
N TYR A 353 -2.37 -24.75 42.34
CA TYR A 353 -3.43 -24.22 41.49
C TYR A 353 -4.78 -24.67 42.05
N LEU A 354 -5.75 -23.75 42.16
CA LEU A 354 -7.16 -24.09 42.32
C LEU A 354 -7.97 -23.38 41.23
N TYR A 355 -8.79 -24.21 40.59
CA TYR A 355 -9.71 -24.05 39.47
C TYR A 355 -10.47 -22.72 39.39
#